data_AF-A0A7Y5SZ09-F1
#
_entry.id   AF-A0A7Y5SZ09-F1
#
_cell.length_a   1.000
_cell.length_b   1.000
_cell.length_c   1.000
_cell.angle_alpha   90.00
_cell.angle_beta   90.00
_cell.angle_gamma   90.00
#
_symmetry.space_group_name_H-M   'P 1'
#
loop_
_entity.id
_entity.type
_entity.pdbx_description
1 polymer ?
#
loop_
_entity_poly.entity_id
_entity_poly.type
_entity_poly.pdbx_seq_one_letter_code
_entity_poly.pdbx_strand_id
1 'polypeptide(L)'
;MAIVDVDPRKETVREKIFIAVENCFGINEHELKDKVKIREITNRRFIVWGVLADYGYSPSEIVEVFDGRFDRVTISKGISQCELYIQHETQFRKRYLRLADEMEKLTGFEAEGQAE
;
A
#
# COMPACT_ATOMS: atom_id res chain seq x y z
N MET A 1 -16.93 -14.91 23.56
CA MET A 1 -16.58 -14.59 22.16
C MET A 1 -15.74 -13.33 22.21
N ALA A 2 -14.46 -13.42 21.87
CA ALA A 2 -13.66 -12.20 21.69
C ALA A 2 -14.24 -11.48 20.48
N ILE A 3 -14.75 -10.27 20.69
CA ILE A 3 -14.93 -9.32 19.60
C ILE A 3 -13.51 -9.13 19.07
N VAL A 4 -13.24 -9.67 17.87
CA VAL A 4 -11.99 -9.35 17.18
C VAL A 4 -12.15 -7.88 16.82
N ASP A 5 -11.51 -7.01 17.61
CA ASP A 5 -11.41 -5.58 17.35
C ASP A 5 -10.66 -5.42 16.02
N VAL A 6 -11.41 -5.38 14.92
CA VAL A 6 -10.85 -5.04 13.61
C VAL A 6 -10.62 -3.55 13.65
N ASP A 7 -9.36 -3.13 13.48
CA ASP A 7 -8.99 -1.73 13.49
C ASP A 7 -9.76 -0.98 12.38
N PRO A 8 -10.68 -0.05 12.73
CA PRO A 8 -11.51 0.66 11.74
C PRO A 8 -10.67 1.48 10.76
N ARG A 9 -9.45 1.85 11.16
CA ARG A 9 -8.46 2.49 10.29
C ARG A 9 -8.07 1.55 9.15
N LYS A 10 -7.84 0.27 9.45
CA LYS A 10 -7.48 -0.75 8.47
C LYS A 10 -8.63 -1.14 7.55
N GLU A 11 -9.88 -0.98 7.98
CA GLU A 11 -11.00 -1.16 7.05
C GLU A 11 -11.03 -0.02 6.02
N THR A 12 -10.96 1.22 6.49
CA THR A 12 -10.97 2.41 5.62
C THR A 12 -9.81 2.40 4.64
N VAL A 13 -8.59 2.11 5.10
CA VAL A 13 -7.40 2.03 4.25
C VAL A 13 -7.56 0.94 3.19
N ARG A 14 -8.13 -0.23 3.54
CA ARG A 14 -8.37 -1.34 2.59
C ARG A 14 -9.36 -0.94 1.50
N GLU A 15 -10.41 -0.21 1.83
CA GLU A 15 -11.40 0.25 0.85
C GLU A 15 -10.85 1.35 -0.07
N LYS A 16 -9.94 2.19 0.43
CA LYS A 16 -9.39 3.34 -0.32
C LYS A 16 -8.12 3.05 -1.09
N ILE A 17 -7.33 2.02 -0.73
CA ILE A 17 -6.00 1.78 -1.32
C ILE A 17 -6.04 1.57 -2.83
N PHE A 18 -7.03 0.84 -3.35
CA PHE A 18 -7.13 0.60 -4.79
C PHE A 18 -7.59 1.84 -5.57
N ILE A 19 -8.44 2.67 -4.95
CA ILE A 19 -8.84 3.97 -5.50
C ILE A 19 -7.62 4.91 -5.57
N ALA A 20 -6.84 4.97 -4.49
CA ALA A 20 -5.62 5.78 -4.45
C ALA A 20 -4.59 5.32 -5.51
N VAL A 21 -4.44 4.01 -5.69
CA VAL A 21 -3.58 3.40 -6.71
C VAL A 21 -4.04 3.78 -8.12
N GLU A 22 -5.34 3.72 -8.39
CA GLU A 22 -5.91 4.11 -9.68
C GLU A 22 -5.67 5.60 -9.95
N ASN A 23 -5.93 6.47 -8.97
CA ASN A 23 -5.68 7.91 -9.08
C ASN A 23 -4.19 8.26 -9.28
N CYS A 24 -3.28 7.52 -8.63
CA CYS A 24 -1.85 7.81 -8.67
C CYS A 24 -1.16 7.25 -9.90
N PHE A 25 -1.54 6.04 -10.33
CA PHE A 25 -0.81 5.26 -11.31
C PHE A 25 -1.61 4.90 -12.56
N GLY A 26 -2.92 5.13 -12.58
CA GLY A 26 -3.81 4.80 -13.70
C GLY A 26 -3.88 3.30 -13.98
N ILE A 27 -3.72 2.47 -12.94
CA ILE A 27 -3.93 1.02 -13.01
C ILE A 27 -5.05 0.62 -12.07
N ASN A 28 -5.85 -0.35 -12.50
CA ASN A 28 -6.92 -0.89 -11.69
C ASN A 28 -6.41 -2.00 -10.74
N GLU A 29 -7.28 -2.38 -9.80
CA GLU A 29 -7.03 -3.47 -8.85
C GLU A 29 -6.65 -4.79 -9.55
N HIS A 30 -7.30 -5.12 -10.67
CA HIS A 30 -7.07 -6.37 -11.38
C HIS A 30 -5.63 -6.46 -11.91
N GLU A 31 -5.10 -5.39 -12.51
CA GLU A 31 -3.73 -5.32 -13.01
C GLU A 31 -2.70 -5.42 -11.87
N LEU A 32 -3.03 -4.83 -10.72
CA LEU A 32 -2.18 -4.88 -9.53
C LEU A 32 -2.15 -6.31 -8.92
N LYS A 33 -3.28 -7.02 -8.93
CA LYS A 33 -3.43 -8.41 -8.43
C LYS A 33 -2.97 -9.48 -9.43
N ASP A 34 -2.76 -9.13 -10.69
CA ASP A 34 -2.18 -10.04 -11.67
C ASP A 34 -0.73 -10.41 -11.26
N LYS A 35 -0.23 -11.56 -11.68
CA LYS A 35 1.18 -11.97 -11.51
C LYS A 35 2.05 -11.59 -12.70
N VAL A 36 1.54 -10.77 -13.62
CA VAL A 36 2.32 -10.22 -14.73
C VAL A 36 3.60 -9.57 -14.19
N LYS A 37 4.75 -10.05 -14.70
CA LYS A 37 6.10 -9.62 -14.31
C LYS A 37 6.57 -8.45 -15.17
N ILE A 38 5.73 -7.43 -15.33
CA ILE A 38 6.16 -6.15 -15.88
C ILE A 38 6.85 -5.38 -14.77
N ARG A 39 8.08 -4.92 -15.00
CA ARG A 39 8.90 -4.22 -14.01
C ARG A 39 8.16 -3.03 -13.40
N GLU A 40 7.46 -2.27 -14.23
CA GLU A 40 6.70 -1.11 -13.77
C GLU A 40 5.52 -1.48 -12.85
N ILE A 41 4.73 -2.52 -13.20
CA ILE A 41 3.64 -2.99 -12.35
C ILE A 41 4.20 -3.57 -11.04
N THR A 42 5.33 -4.27 -11.11
CA THR A 42 6.01 -4.80 -9.93
C THR A 42 6.46 -3.69 -8.99
N ASN A 43 7.04 -2.61 -9.52
CA ASN A 43 7.40 -1.43 -8.72
C ASN A 43 6.17 -0.78 -8.08
N ARG A 44 5.05 -0.69 -8.81
CA ARG A 44 3.78 -0.18 -8.24
C ARG A 44 3.28 -1.07 -7.11
N ARG A 45 3.35 -2.41 -7.23
CA ARG A 45 3.03 -3.34 -6.13
C ARG A 45 3.90 -3.11 -4.90
N PHE A 46 5.21 -2.94 -5.08
CA PHE A 46 6.12 -2.66 -3.96
C PHE A 46 5.74 -1.36 -3.24
N ILE A 47 5.40 -0.31 -3.98
CA ILE A 47 4.91 0.95 -3.40
C ILE A 47 3.66 0.71 -2.56
N VAL A 48 2.66 -0.02 -3.09
CA VAL A 48 1.41 -0.30 -2.37
C VAL A 48 1.65 -1.11 -1.10
N TRP A 49 2.50 -2.13 -1.16
CA TRP A 49 2.84 -2.93 0.02
C TRP A 49 3.58 -2.12 1.08
N GLY A 50 4.48 -1.22 0.65
CA GLY A 50 5.17 -0.29 1.55
C GLY A 50 4.18 0.67 2.23
N VAL A 51 3.26 1.28 1.48
CA VAL A 51 2.25 2.17 2.06
C VAL A 51 1.35 1.42 3.04
N LEU A 52 0.86 0.23 2.70
CA LEU A 52 0.08 -0.58 3.65
C LEU A 52 0.88 -0.93 4.91
N ALA A 53 2.18 -1.21 4.79
CA ALA A 53 3.04 -1.44 5.95
C ALA A 53 3.17 -0.19 6.84
N ASP A 54 3.27 1.01 6.26
CA ASP A 54 3.26 2.29 7.00
C ASP A 54 1.94 2.52 7.75
N TYR A 55 0.82 2.02 7.23
CA TYR A 55 -0.48 1.99 7.92
C TYR A 55 -0.62 0.85 8.95
N GLY A 56 0.47 0.15 9.28
CA GLY A 56 0.51 -0.87 10.33
C GLY A 56 0.01 -2.25 9.90
N TYR A 57 -0.09 -2.53 8.60
CA TYR A 57 -0.44 -3.87 8.13
C TYR A 57 0.78 -4.79 8.17
N SER A 58 0.60 -5.96 8.77
CA SER A 58 1.56 -7.04 8.66
C SER A 58 1.55 -7.67 7.26
N PRO A 59 2.62 -8.37 6.84
CA PRO A 59 2.64 -9.07 5.57
C PRO A 59 1.46 -10.04 5.38
N SER A 60 0.96 -10.67 6.45
CA SER A 60 -0.21 -11.56 6.37
C SER A 60 -1.49 -10.80 6.05
N GLU A 61 -1.72 -9.63 6.65
CA GLU A 61 -2.90 -8.81 6.36
C GLU A 61 -2.85 -8.26 4.93
N ILE A 62 -1.66 -7.90 4.43
CA ILE A 62 -1.48 -7.48 3.04
C ILE A 62 -1.79 -8.66 2.09
N VAL A 63 -1.45 -9.90 2.44
CA VAL A 63 -1.86 -11.08 1.65
C VAL A 63 -3.39 -11.12 1.50
N GLU A 64 -4.14 -10.81 2.56
CA GLU A 64 -5.61 -10.78 2.54
C GLU A 64 -6.17 -9.62 1.71
N VAL A 65 -5.53 -8.43 1.74
CA VAL A 65 -5.89 -7.30 0.87
C VAL A 65 -5.76 -7.68 -0.62
N PHE A 66 -4.80 -8.54 -0.93
CA PHE A 66 -4.54 -9.05 -2.28
C PHE A 66 -5.16 -10.42 -2.57
N ASP A 67 -6.21 -10.83 -1.84
CA ASP A 67 -6.95 -12.09 -2.00
C ASP A 67 -6.07 -13.35 -2.04
N GLY A 68 -4.96 -13.37 -1.30
CA GLY A 68 -4.05 -14.52 -1.29
C GLY A 68 -3.22 -14.69 -2.56
N ARG A 69 -3.25 -13.73 -3.50
CA ARG A 69 -2.55 -13.85 -4.79
C ARG A 69 -1.04 -13.90 -4.62
N PHE A 70 -0.50 -13.18 -3.64
CA PHE A 70 0.91 -13.17 -3.28
C PHE A 70 1.09 -13.86 -1.93
N ASP A 71 2.15 -14.64 -1.77
CA ASP A 71 2.45 -15.25 -0.48
C ASP A 71 3.16 -14.25 0.46
N ARG A 72 3.13 -14.56 1.76
CA ARG A 72 3.72 -13.71 2.81
C ARG A 72 5.19 -13.38 2.56
N VAL A 73 5.98 -14.32 2.03
CA VAL A 73 7.41 -14.12 1.79
C VAL A 73 7.61 -13.16 0.62
N THR A 74 6.82 -13.30 -0.45
CA THR A 74 6.82 -12.37 -1.58
C THR A 74 6.46 -10.95 -1.14
N ILE A 75 5.40 -10.77 -0.35
CA ILE A 75 5.03 -9.47 0.20
C ILE A 75 6.16 -8.89 1.05
N SER A 76 6.68 -9.66 2.01
CA SER A 76 7.76 -9.20 2.90
C SER A 76 9.01 -8.77 2.12
N LYS A 77 9.42 -9.54 1.11
CA LYS A 77 10.54 -9.15 0.24
C LYS A 77 10.26 -7.88 -0.54
N GLY A 78 9.03 -7.69 -1.02
CA GLY A 78 8.66 -6.49 -1.75
C GLY A 78 8.60 -5.24 -0.87
N ILE A 79 8.21 -5.37 0.40
CA ILE A 79 8.30 -4.27 1.38
C ILE A 79 9.76 -3.86 1.59
N SER A 80 10.66 -4.82 1.86
CA SER A 80 12.09 -4.50 1.99
C SER A 80 12.69 -3.89 0.72
N GLN A 81 12.25 -4.33 -0.47
CA GLN A 81 12.66 -3.70 -1.73
C GLN A 81 12.09 -2.28 -1.88
N CYS A 82 10.86 -2.04 -1.42
CA CYS A 82 10.27 -0.71 -1.39
C CYS A 82 11.12 0.25 -0.56
N GLU A 83 11.50 -0.16 0.66
CA GLU A 83 12.36 0.62 1.56
C GLU A 83 13.71 0.98 0.91
N LEU A 84 14.36 0.01 0.26
CA LEU A 84 15.61 0.23 -0.47
C LEU A 84 15.42 1.21 -1.63
N TYR A 85 14.35 1.06 -2.42
CA TYR A 85 14.08 1.93 -3.56
C TYR A 85 13.70 3.36 -3.14
N ILE A 86 13.02 3.54 -2.01
CA ILE A 86 12.76 4.86 -1.44
C ILE A 86 14.08 5.59 -1.11
N GLN A 87 15.08 4.87 -0.62
CA GLN A 87 16.38 5.44 -0.25
C GLN A 87 17.26 5.79 -1.47
N HIS A 88 17.21 4.96 -2.53
CA HIS A 88 18.17 5.06 -3.63
C HIS A 88 17.58 5.57 -4.96
N GLU A 89 16.26 5.51 -5.16
CA GLU A 89 15.60 5.90 -6.41
C GLU A 89 14.65 7.08 -6.22
N THR A 90 15.11 8.30 -6.54
CA THR A 90 14.33 9.55 -6.37
C THR A 90 12.94 9.49 -7.01
N GLN A 91 12.83 8.90 -8.20
CA GLN A 91 11.54 8.77 -8.89
C GLN A 91 10.60 7.79 -8.19
N PHE A 92 11.13 6.71 -7.64
CA PHE A 92 10.36 5.74 -6.87
C PHE A 92 9.85 6.38 -5.58
N ARG A 93 10.73 7.09 -4.84
CA ARG A 93 10.36 7.86 -3.65
C ARG A 93 9.25 8.87 -3.93
N LYS A 94 9.33 9.62 -5.02
CA LYS A 94 8.27 10.58 -5.40
C LYS A 94 6.93 9.88 -5.65
N ARG A 95 6.93 8.73 -6.32
CA ARG A 95 5.72 7.93 -6.56
C ARG A 95 5.15 7.35 -5.26
N TYR A 96 6.02 6.91 -4.35
CA TYR A 96 5.65 6.45 -3.03
C TYR A 96 4.93 7.54 -2.23
N LEU A 97 5.57 8.71 -2.07
CA LEU A 97 5.01 9.84 -1.33
C LEU A 97 3.69 10.32 -1.94
N ARG A 98 3.55 10.28 -3.27
CA ARG A 98 2.29 10.61 -3.94
C ARG A 98 1.16 9.64 -3.54
N LEU A 99 1.42 8.34 -3.47
CA LEU A 99 0.41 7.39 -3.03
C LEU A 99 0.07 7.57 -1.54
N ALA A 100 1.08 7.80 -0.70
CA ALA A 100 0.86 8.06 0.72
C ALA A 100 0.01 9.31 0.97
N ASP A 101 0.29 10.40 0.26
CA ASP A 101 -0.49 11.66 0.28
C ASP A 101 -1.93 11.44 -0.23
N GLU A 102 -2.11 10.71 -1.32
CA GLU A 102 -3.45 10.35 -1.80
C GLU A 102 -4.23 9.51 -0.79
N MET A 103 -3.56 8.58 -0.10
CA MET A 103 -4.17 7.79 0.98
C MET A 103 -4.59 8.65 2.15
N GLU A 104 -3.76 9.62 2.56
CA GLU A 104 -4.10 10.57 3.63
C GLU A 104 -5.37 11.37 3.27
N LYS A 105 -5.44 11.89 2.04
CA LYS A 105 -6.62 12.62 1.53
C LYS A 105 -7.89 11.76 1.49
N LEU A 106 -7.78 10.52 1.04
CA LEU A 106 -8.95 9.64 0.85
C LEU A 106 -9.46 9.02 2.15
N THR A 107 -8.57 8.80 3.09
CA THR A 107 -8.93 8.28 4.41
C THR A 107 -9.43 9.39 5.33
N GLY A 108 -9.10 10.66 5.04
CA GLY A 108 -9.53 11.78 5.87
C GLY A 108 -8.89 11.73 7.26
N PHE A 109 -7.78 11.01 7.43
CA PHE A 109 -6.91 11.19 8.58
C PHE A 109 -6.22 12.55 8.40
N GLU A 110 -6.98 13.63 8.60
CA GLU A 110 -6.45 14.97 8.63
C GLU A 110 -5.31 15.02 9.65
N ALA A 111 -4.29 15.78 9.29
CA ALA A 111 -3.14 16.10 10.11
C ALA A 111 -3.59 16.70 11.46
N GLU A 112 -3.88 15.86 12.46
CA GLU A 112 -3.90 16.21 13.89
C GLU A 112 -2.47 16.50 14.39
N GLY A 113 -1.72 17.33 13.65
CA GLY A 113 -0.31 17.63 13.85
C GLY A 113 0.21 18.88 13.11
N GLN A 114 -0.66 19.79 12.68
CA GLN A 114 -0.29 21.20 12.42
C GLN A 114 -1.28 22.15 13.13
N ALA A 115 -1.39 21.96 14.44
CA ALA A 115 -1.86 22.98 15.36
C ALA A 115 -1.27 22.72 16.75
N GLU A 116 0.06 22.84 16.87
CA GLU A 116 0.75 23.38 18.06
C GLU A 116 2.22 23.72 17.74
#